data_AF-A0A7G6TZ18-F1
#
_entry.id   AF-A0A7G6TZ18-F1
#
_cell.length_a   1.000
_cell.length_b   1.000
_cell.length_c   1.000
_cell.angle_alpha   90.00
_cell.angle_beta   90.00
_cell.angle_gamma   90.00
#
_symmetry.space_group_name_H-M   'P 1'
#
loop_
_entity.id
_entity.type
_entity.pdbx_description
1 polymer ?
#
loop_
_entity_poly.entity_id
_entity_poly.type
_entity_poly.pdbx_seq_one_letter_code
_entity_poly.pdbx_strand_id
1 'polypeptide(L)'
;MKHPSSRAFFAYWDDKRGFARAPDRSELEPGPVRELLGDIFVLSYDQPVEFPFRVAGTRVCALLGRDLKNQPFPLLFAPECRDEIRDMITVVSEEQLVAVAGVTAMTEFGQKAHLELLLLPFATRAHSPISLTGLLAPMYEVRGRLGAFQLTSFRYLAHQPQRFAPRALRKLQVARGLMVYEGLR
;
A
#
# COMPACT_ATOMS: atom_id res chain seq x y z
N MET A 1 3.39 -11.12 -0.40
CA MET A 1 4.44 -10.18 0.03
C MET A 1 5.65 -11.02 0.37
N LYS A 2 6.74 -10.85 -0.38
CA LYS A 2 7.94 -11.67 -0.29
C LYS A 2 8.98 -11.04 0.63
N HIS A 3 9.08 -9.71 0.66
CA HIS A 3 10.10 -9.03 1.46
C HIS A 3 9.69 -8.92 2.95
N PRO A 4 10.59 -9.19 3.91
CA PRO A 4 10.29 -9.09 5.34
C PRO A 4 9.85 -7.68 5.76
N SER A 5 10.52 -6.62 5.26
CA SER A 5 10.13 -5.23 5.55
C SER A 5 8.71 -4.91 5.08
N SER A 6 8.30 -5.37 3.88
CA SER A 6 6.93 -5.19 3.40
C SER A 6 5.92 -5.88 4.30
N ARG A 7 6.21 -7.12 4.76
CA ARG A 7 5.33 -7.83 5.70
C ARG A 7 5.22 -7.10 7.03
N ALA A 8 6.34 -6.63 7.58
CA ALA A 8 6.38 -5.92 8.85
C ALA A 8 5.62 -4.59 8.77
N PHE A 9 5.84 -3.81 7.71
CA PHE A 9 5.16 -2.53 7.53
C PHE A 9 3.66 -2.71 7.27
N PHE A 10 3.28 -3.69 6.45
CA PHE A 10 1.89 -4.04 6.25
C PHE A 10 1.23 -4.47 7.56
N ALA A 11 1.86 -5.34 8.36
CA ALA A 11 1.30 -5.79 9.63
C ALA A 11 1.05 -4.64 10.60
N TYR A 12 1.96 -3.67 10.67
CA TYR A 12 1.77 -2.45 11.46
C TYR A 12 0.61 -1.59 10.94
N TRP A 13 0.53 -1.36 9.63
CA TRP A 13 -0.57 -0.63 9.02
C TRP A 13 -1.93 -1.33 9.22
N ASP A 14 -1.94 -2.67 9.14
CA ASP A 14 -3.11 -3.52 9.34
C ASP A 14 -3.60 -3.50 10.80
N ASP A 15 -2.67 -3.45 11.75
CA ASP A 15 -2.99 -3.22 13.17
C ASP A 15 -3.63 -1.85 13.39
N LYS A 16 -3.03 -0.79 12.81
CA LYS A 16 -3.55 0.58 12.96
C LYS A 16 -4.93 0.77 12.37
N ARG A 17 -5.24 0.17 11.21
CA ARG A 17 -6.57 0.35 10.60
C ARG A 17 -7.68 -0.36 11.38
N GLY A 18 -7.33 -1.39 12.16
CA GLY A 18 -8.31 -2.25 12.84
C GLY A 18 -9.38 -2.77 11.87
N PHE A 19 -10.63 -2.36 12.09
CA PHE A 19 -11.77 -2.74 11.24
C PHE A 19 -12.06 -1.78 10.08
N ALA A 20 -11.36 -0.65 10.01
CA ALA A 20 -11.48 0.29 8.91
C ALA A 20 -10.77 -0.23 7.64
N ARG A 21 -11.10 0.37 6.50
CA ARG A 21 -10.44 0.07 5.22
C ARG A 21 -8.99 0.55 5.19
N ALA A 22 -8.73 1.71 5.79
CA ALA A 22 -7.41 2.29 5.94
C ALA A 22 -7.31 3.01 7.30
N PRO A 23 -6.13 3.09 7.91
CA PRO A 23 -5.91 3.86 9.13
C PRO A 23 -5.87 5.34 8.81
N ASP A 24 -6.01 6.15 9.84
CA ASP A 24 -5.67 7.53 9.72
C ASP A 24 -4.15 7.73 9.56
N ARG A 25 -3.76 8.78 8.83
CA ARG A 25 -2.36 9.19 8.78
C ARG A 25 -1.82 9.53 10.17
N SER A 26 -2.63 10.15 11.04
CA SER A 26 -2.18 10.52 12.40
C SER A 26 -1.97 9.31 13.32
N GLU A 27 -2.51 8.14 12.98
CA GLU A 27 -2.37 6.91 13.78
C GLU A 27 -1.05 6.18 13.47
N LEU A 28 -0.43 6.45 12.32
CA LEU A 28 0.87 5.89 11.95
C LEU A 28 2.01 6.72 12.55
N GLU A 29 2.43 6.30 13.74
CA GLU A 29 3.63 6.82 14.38
C GLU A 29 4.90 6.19 13.80
N PRO A 30 6.02 6.93 13.69
CA PRO A 30 7.28 6.42 13.14
C PRO A 30 8.02 5.46 14.09
N GLY A 31 7.81 5.58 15.41
CA GLY A 31 8.54 4.83 16.43
C GLY A 31 8.50 3.30 16.25
N PRO A 32 7.31 2.69 16.12
CA PRO A 32 7.16 1.24 15.92
C PRO A 32 7.82 0.70 14.65
N VAL A 33 8.04 1.54 13.63
CA VAL A 33 8.63 1.15 12.33
C VAL A 33 9.97 1.82 12.07
N ARG A 34 10.67 2.27 13.13
CA ARG A 34 11.90 3.07 13.01
C ARG A 34 12.97 2.46 12.09
N GLU A 35 13.13 1.14 12.15
CA GLU A 35 14.12 0.40 11.35
C GLU A 35 13.74 0.35 9.85
N LEU A 36 12.47 0.57 9.52
CA LEU A 36 11.94 0.55 8.16
C LEU A 36 11.87 1.95 7.54
N LEU A 37 12.03 3.02 8.33
CA LEU A 37 11.87 4.41 7.85
C LEU A 37 12.78 4.76 6.68
N GLY A 38 13.94 4.10 6.56
CA GLY A 38 14.83 4.27 5.42
C GLY A 38 14.21 3.84 4.09
N ASP A 39 13.30 2.86 4.11
CA ASP A 39 12.67 2.26 2.92
C ASP A 39 11.23 2.79 2.69
N ILE A 40 10.67 3.52 3.66
CA ILE A 40 9.29 4.05 3.64
C ILE A 40 9.24 5.40 2.93
N PHE A 41 8.14 5.67 2.23
CA PHE A 41 7.84 6.96 1.65
C PHE A 41 6.36 7.32 1.85
N VAL A 42 6.03 8.60 1.63
CA VAL A 42 4.66 9.13 1.68
C VAL A 42 4.42 9.97 0.44
N LEU A 43 3.35 9.67 -0.28
CA LEU A 43 2.88 10.43 -1.42
C LEU A 43 1.62 11.22 -1.05
N SER A 44 1.40 12.35 -1.71
CA SER A 44 0.11 13.05 -1.68
C SER A 44 -0.46 13.16 -3.08
N TYR A 45 -1.78 13.15 -3.21
CA TYR A 45 -2.48 13.59 -4.42
C TYR A 45 -2.54 15.12 -4.42
N ASP A 46 -1.84 15.77 -5.36
CA ASP A 46 -1.77 17.24 -5.44
C ASP A 46 -1.67 17.69 -6.90
N GLN A 47 -2.76 18.10 -7.55
CA GLN A 47 -2.65 18.70 -8.88
C GLN A 47 -2.09 20.13 -8.73
N PRO A 48 -0.87 20.42 -9.20
CA PRO A 48 -0.37 20.07 -10.54
C PRO A 48 0.73 18.99 -10.62
N VAL A 49 1.24 18.47 -9.51
CA VAL A 49 2.34 17.49 -9.50
C VAL A 49 1.75 16.10 -9.29
N GLU A 50 1.89 15.20 -10.26
CA GLU A 50 1.33 13.85 -10.16
C GLU A 50 2.01 13.04 -9.04
N PHE A 51 1.33 12.96 -7.89
CA PHE A 51 1.72 12.16 -6.74
C PHE A 51 3.14 12.47 -6.17
N PRO A 52 3.41 13.71 -5.71
CA PRO A 52 4.72 14.07 -5.18
C PRO A 52 5.05 13.30 -3.91
N PHE A 53 6.33 12.95 -3.76
CA PHE A 53 6.88 12.54 -2.48
C PHE A 53 6.81 13.69 -1.48
N ARG A 54 6.09 13.49 -0.37
CA ARG A 54 6.15 14.40 0.79
C ARG A 54 7.23 13.98 1.77
N VAL A 55 7.45 12.67 1.86
CA VAL A 55 8.54 12.06 2.64
C VAL A 55 9.12 10.94 1.78
N ALA A 56 10.44 10.83 1.78
CA ALA A 56 11.15 9.71 1.18
C ALA A 56 12.23 9.25 2.15
N GLY A 57 12.25 7.96 2.45
CA GLY A 57 13.26 7.34 3.30
C GLY A 57 14.65 7.46 2.68
N THR A 58 15.67 7.53 3.54
CA THR A 58 17.05 7.77 3.11
C THR A 58 17.62 6.65 2.24
N ARG A 59 17.20 5.39 2.45
CA ARG A 59 17.62 4.27 1.60
C ARG A 59 16.92 4.33 0.24
N VAL A 60 15.66 4.79 0.18
CA VAL A 60 14.98 5.06 -1.11
C VAL A 60 15.74 6.14 -1.89
N CYS A 61 16.05 7.28 -1.26
CA CYS A 61 16.82 8.34 -1.91
C CYS A 61 18.22 7.85 -2.38
N ALA A 62 18.88 7.01 -1.57
CA ALA A 62 20.17 6.43 -1.92
C ALA A 62 20.10 5.51 -3.16
N LEU A 63 19.06 4.69 -3.29
CA LEU A 63 18.85 3.83 -4.46
C LEU A 63 18.75 4.65 -5.75
N LEU A 64 18.16 5.84 -5.71
CA LEU A 64 17.99 6.71 -6.87
C LEU A 64 19.11 7.77 -7.01
N GLY A 65 20.01 7.83 -6.04
CA GLY A 65 21.13 8.78 -5.98
C GLY A 65 20.73 10.25 -5.95
N ARG A 66 19.53 10.59 -5.45
CA ARG A 66 19.02 11.97 -5.33
C ARG A 66 17.93 12.08 -4.27
N ASP A 67 17.71 13.29 -3.77
CA ASP A 67 16.52 13.58 -2.95
C ASP A 67 15.25 13.48 -3.81
N LEU A 68 14.25 12.76 -3.29
CA LEU A 68 12.98 12.54 -3.96
C LEU A 68 11.90 13.52 -3.50
N LYS A 69 12.13 14.34 -2.48
CA LYS A 69 11.12 15.28 -1.96
C LYS A 69 10.55 16.16 -3.08
N ASN A 70 9.22 16.24 -3.13
CA ASN A 70 8.40 16.91 -4.14
C ASN A 70 8.55 16.39 -5.59
N GLN A 71 9.32 15.32 -5.82
CA GLN A 71 9.40 14.69 -7.14
C GLN A 71 8.15 13.85 -7.42
N PRO A 72 7.68 13.75 -8.68
CA PRO A 72 6.52 12.92 -9.02
C PRO A 72 6.89 11.44 -8.95
N PHE A 73 6.13 10.64 -8.22
CA PHE A 73 6.37 9.20 -8.12
C PHE A 73 6.38 8.47 -9.47
N PRO A 74 5.46 8.75 -10.43
CA PRO A 74 5.49 8.09 -11.74
C PRO A 74 6.77 8.32 -12.54
N LEU A 75 7.52 9.42 -12.28
CA LEU A 75 8.79 9.68 -12.96
C LEU A 75 9.93 8.74 -12.54
N LEU A 76 9.75 7.95 -11.47
CA LEU A 76 10.69 6.87 -11.17
C LEU A 76 10.62 5.73 -12.18
N PHE A 77 9.52 5.62 -12.94
CA PHE A 77 9.26 4.54 -13.86
C PHE A 77 9.57 4.91 -15.30
N ALA A 78 9.92 3.88 -16.08
CA ALA A 78 10.07 3.98 -17.53
C ALA A 78 8.76 4.52 -18.15
N PRO A 79 8.84 5.34 -19.22
CA PRO A 79 7.66 5.99 -19.81
C PRO A 79 6.47 5.05 -20.05
N GLU A 80 6.74 3.84 -20.51
CA GLU A 80 5.75 2.79 -20.81
C GLU A 80 5.01 2.25 -19.58
N CYS A 81 5.56 2.39 -18.38
CA CYS A 81 4.91 1.93 -17.14
C CYS A 81 4.17 3.05 -16.39
N ARG A 82 4.26 4.32 -16.84
CA ARG A 82 3.77 5.45 -16.04
C ARG A 82 2.26 5.46 -15.87
N ASP A 83 1.52 5.15 -16.93
CA ASP A 83 0.06 5.12 -16.88
C ASP A 83 -0.44 4.02 -15.95
N GLU A 84 0.15 2.82 -16.04
CA GLU A 84 -0.18 1.70 -15.15
C GLU A 84 0.11 2.02 -13.67
N ILE A 85 1.19 2.76 -13.39
CA ILE A 85 1.51 3.23 -12.03
C ILE A 85 0.53 4.30 -11.55
N ARG A 86 0.10 5.22 -12.42
CA ARG A 86 -0.93 6.21 -12.08
C ARG A 86 -2.23 5.52 -11.71
N ASP A 87 -2.68 4.59 -12.54
CA ASP A 87 -3.91 3.82 -12.29
C ASP A 87 -3.81 3.03 -10.97
N MET A 88 -2.67 2.39 -10.72
CA MET A 88 -2.45 1.67 -9.45
C MET A 88 -2.54 2.60 -8.24
N ILE A 89 -1.96 3.80 -8.31
CA ILE A 89 -2.03 4.78 -7.23
C ILE A 89 -3.46 5.26 -7.02
N THR A 90 -4.17 5.57 -8.12
CA THR A 90 -5.58 5.97 -8.09
C THR A 90 -6.42 4.89 -7.39
N VAL A 91 -6.31 3.62 -7.81
CA VAL A 91 -7.03 2.50 -7.19
C VAL A 91 -6.67 2.34 -5.71
N VAL A 92 -5.38 2.42 -5.35
CA VAL A 92 -4.95 2.35 -3.94
C VAL A 92 -5.63 3.45 -3.12
N SER A 93 -5.64 4.68 -3.64
CA SER A 93 -6.12 5.84 -2.90
C SER A 93 -7.65 5.96 -2.84
N GLU A 94 -8.36 5.68 -3.93
CA GLU A 94 -9.81 5.84 -4.04
C GLU A 94 -10.56 4.61 -3.52
N GLU A 95 -10.10 3.41 -3.87
CA GLU A 95 -10.75 2.15 -3.43
C GLU A 95 -10.23 1.67 -2.06
N GLN A 96 -9.24 2.38 -1.51
CA GLN A 96 -8.57 2.05 -0.25
C GLN A 96 -8.01 0.61 -0.24
N LEU A 97 -7.48 0.17 -1.38
CA LEU A 97 -6.87 -1.14 -1.55
C LEU A 97 -5.37 -1.10 -1.32
N VAL A 98 -4.82 -2.19 -0.80
CA VAL A 98 -3.37 -2.37 -0.68
C VAL A 98 -2.83 -2.97 -1.97
N ALA A 99 -1.79 -2.38 -2.55
CA ALA A 99 -1.11 -2.94 -3.73
C ALA A 99 0.28 -3.45 -3.37
N VAL A 100 0.63 -4.61 -3.93
CA VAL A 100 1.99 -5.17 -3.86
C VAL A 100 2.45 -5.43 -5.28
N ALA A 101 3.56 -4.80 -5.66
CA ALA A 101 4.14 -4.87 -6.99
C ALA A 101 5.58 -5.39 -6.95
N GLY A 102 5.94 -6.17 -7.97
CA GLY A 102 7.32 -6.49 -8.29
C GLY A 102 7.87 -5.44 -9.26
N VAL A 103 8.99 -4.82 -8.91
CA VAL A 103 9.65 -3.80 -9.72
C VAL A 103 11.06 -4.27 -10.07
N THR A 104 11.51 -3.96 -11.27
CA THR A 104 12.92 -4.16 -11.65
C THR A 104 13.54 -2.86 -12.14
N ALA A 105 14.85 -2.75 -11.97
CA ALA A 105 15.62 -1.62 -12.47
C ALA A 105 17.03 -2.07 -12.84
N MET A 106 17.66 -1.37 -13.78
CA MET A 106 19.08 -1.56 -14.07
C MET A 106 19.90 -0.67 -13.15
N THR A 107 20.94 -1.22 -12.54
CA THR A 107 21.97 -0.44 -11.84
C THR A 107 22.86 0.28 -12.86
N GLU A 108 23.58 1.31 -12.42
CA GLU A 108 24.61 1.99 -13.24
C GLU A 108 25.76 1.07 -13.67
N PHE A 109 25.91 -0.09 -13.03
CA PHE A 109 26.86 -1.15 -13.40
C PHE A 109 26.28 -2.20 -14.35
N GLY A 110 25.07 -2.00 -14.88
CA GLY A 110 24.43 -2.93 -15.81
C GLY A 110 23.85 -4.20 -15.17
N GLN A 111 23.80 -4.28 -13.84
CA GLN A 111 23.16 -5.39 -13.12
C GLN A 111 21.66 -5.13 -12.94
N LYS A 112 20.84 -6.17 -13.08
CA LYS A 112 19.39 -6.09 -12.85
C LYS A 112 19.07 -6.25 -11.35
N ALA A 113 18.42 -5.25 -10.78
CA ALA A 113 17.90 -5.27 -9.42
C ALA A 113 16.42 -5.65 -9.42
N HIS A 114 16.01 -6.45 -8.44
CA HIS A 114 14.62 -6.80 -8.17
C HIS A 114 14.18 -6.14 -6.86
N LEU A 115 13.03 -5.50 -6.85
CA LEU A 115 12.47 -4.79 -5.70
C LEU A 115 11.02 -5.20 -5.47
N GLU A 116 10.57 -5.15 -4.22
CA GLU A 116 9.15 -5.14 -3.87
C GLU A 116 8.72 -3.69 -3.61
N LEU A 117 7.62 -3.30 -4.23
CA LEU A 117 6.90 -2.07 -3.95
C LEU A 117 5.61 -2.41 -3.22
N LEU A 118 5.43 -1.83 -2.05
CA LEU A 118 4.19 -1.89 -1.28
C LEU A 118 3.56 -0.50 -1.27
N LEU A 119 2.26 -0.40 -1.58
CA LEU A 119 1.46 0.82 -1.48
C LEU A 119 0.30 0.59 -0.52
N LEU A 120 0.13 1.51 0.43
CA LEU A 120 -0.82 1.45 1.53
C LEU A 120 -1.59 2.78 1.61
N PRO A 121 -2.92 2.77 1.51
CA PRO A 121 -3.70 3.99 1.59
C PRO A 121 -3.79 4.53 3.02
N PHE A 122 -4.08 5.83 3.13
CA PHE A 122 -4.64 6.42 4.34
C PHE A 122 -6.14 6.65 4.18
N ALA A 123 -6.86 6.73 5.30
CA ALA A 123 -8.24 7.18 5.31
C ALA A 123 -8.35 8.59 4.72
N THR A 124 -9.35 8.81 3.87
CA THR A 124 -9.63 10.13 3.31
C THR A 124 -10.32 11.00 4.35
N ARG A 125 -9.92 12.28 4.43
CA ARG A 125 -10.53 13.27 5.31
C ARG A 125 -11.03 14.44 4.48
N ALA A 126 -12.18 14.98 4.85
CA ALA A 126 -12.63 16.26 4.30
C ALA A 126 -11.57 17.34 4.53
N HIS A 127 -11.33 18.18 3.52
CA HIS A 127 -10.38 19.29 3.58
C HIS A 127 -8.91 18.90 3.83
N SER A 128 -8.55 17.63 3.67
CA SER A 128 -7.15 17.18 3.68
C SER A 128 -6.78 16.59 2.32
N PRO A 129 -5.57 16.86 1.79
CA PRO A 129 -5.11 16.19 0.57
C PRO A 129 -5.10 14.67 0.75
N ILE A 130 -5.56 13.96 -0.27
CA ILE A 130 -5.45 12.49 -0.30
C ILE A 130 -3.96 12.14 -0.19
N SER A 131 -3.64 11.16 0.62
CA SER A 131 -2.26 10.68 0.76
C SER A 131 -2.22 9.18 0.95
N LEU A 132 -1.07 8.60 0.62
CA LEU A 132 -0.79 7.19 0.83
C LEU A 132 0.66 7.05 1.28
N THR A 133 0.99 5.92 1.88
CA THR A 133 2.36 5.55 2.22
C THR A 133 2.76 4.31 1.45
N GLY A 134 4.06 4.07 1.35
CA GLY A 134 4.57 2.88 0.72
C GLY A 134 5.95 2.53 1.20
N LEU A 135 6.41 1.35 0.80
CA LEU A 135 7.73 0.84 1.09
C LEU A 135 8.34 0.28 -0.19
N LEU A 136 9.57 0.67 -0.48
CA LEU A 136 10.35 0.18 -1.62
C LEU A 136 11.57 -0.56 -1.09
N ALA A 137 11.62 -1.88 -1.28
CA ALA A 137 12.69 -2.71 -0.76
C ALA A 137 13.32 -3.60 -1.84
N PRO A 138 14.65 -3.53 -2.05
CA PRO A 138 15.36 -4.50 -2.85
C PRO A 138 15.27 -5.91 -2.28
N MET A 139 15.14 -6.92 -3.15
CA MET A 139 15.11 -8.34 -2.75
C MET A 139 16.49 -8.86 -2.30
N TYR A 140 17.56 -8.19 -2.77
CA TYR A 140 18.95 -8.50 -2.48
C TYR A 140 19.73 -7.18 -2.33
N GLU A 141 20.98 -7.25 -1.88
CA GLU A 141 21.86 -6.08 -1.86
C GLU A 141 22.01 -5.50 -3.26
N VAL A 142 21.78 -4.19 -3.39
CA VAL A 142 21.92 -3.44 -4.64
C VAL A 142 23.16 -2.58 -4.54
N ARG A 143 24.04 -2.67 -5.54
CA ARG A 143 25.23 -1.82 -5.67
C ARG A 143 25.02 -0.82 -6.80
N GLY A 144 25.34 0.44 -6.52
CA GLY A 144 25.17 1.55 -7.45
C GLY A 144 23.73 2.06 -7.51
N ARG A 145 23.57 3.16 -8.23
CA ARG A 145 22.28 3.82 -8.45
C ARG A 145 21.41 3.03 -9.42
N LEU A 146 20.12 3.04 -9.16
CA LEU A 146 19.10 2.47 -10.03
C LEU A 146 18.67 3.49 -11.09
N GLY A 147 18.52 3.01 -12.32
CA GLY A 147 17.85 3.70 -13.42
C GLY A 147 16.32 3.62 -13.30
N ALA A 148 15.65 3.83 -14.43
CA ALA A 148 14.19 3.80 -14.50
C ALA A 148 13.62 2.44 -14.09
N PHE A 149 12.54 2.48 -13.31
CA PHE A 149 11.85 1.31 -12.82
C PHE A 149 10.92 0.74 -13.91
N GLN A 150 10.86 -0.59 -13.98
CA GLN A 150 9.91 -1.34 -14.79
C GLN A 150 8.99 -2.13 -13.87
N LEU A 151 7.69 -2.05 -14.12
CA LEU A 151 6.69 -2.86 -13.43
C LEU A 151 6.69 -4.27 -14.03
N THR A 152 6.78 -5.30 -13.19
CA THR A 152 6.84 -6.69 -13.65
C THR A 152 5.59 -7.49 -13.32
N SER A 153 4.96 -7.17 -12.19
CA SER A 153 3.72 -7.79 -11.72
C SER A 153 3.14 -6.93 -10.61
N PHE A 154 1.83 -6.97 -10.41
CA PHE A 154 1.20 -6.41 -9.24
C PHE A 154 -0.05 -7.21 -8.87
N ARG A 155 -0.51 -7.04 -7.63
CA ARG A 155 -1.81 -7.51 -7.19
C ARG A 155 -2.34 -6.60 -6.09
N TYR A 156 -3.66 -6.46 -6.04
CA TYR A 156 -4.34 -5.86 -4.90
C TYR A 156 -4.60 -6.94 -3.84
N LEU A 157 -4.43 -6.58 -2.57
CA LEU A 157 -4.89 -7.42 -1.47
C LEU A 157 -6.36 -7.12 -1.23
N ALA A 158 -7.21 -8.12 -1.42
CA ALA A 158 -8.62 -8.00 -1.08
C ALA A 158 -8.76 -7.71 0.42
N HIS A 159 -9.70 -6.84 0.76
CA HIS A 159 -10.17 -6.71 2.14
C HIS A 159 -10.58 -8.11 2.61
N GLN A 160 -9.99 -8.60 3.71
CA GLN A 160 -10.55 -9.81 4.31
C GLN A 160 -12.02 -9.50 4.64
N PRO A 161 -12.99 -10.28 4.13
CA PRO A 161 -14.38 -10.07 4.50
C PRO A 161 -14.44 -10.16 6.02
N GLN A 162 -15.03 -9.14 6.63
CA GLN A 162 -15.26 -9.12 8.08
C GLN A 162 -15.80 -10.50 8.45
N ARG A 163 -15.05 -11.24 9.27
CA ARG A 163 -15.58 -12.44 9.91
C ARG A 163 -16.68 -11.92 10.84
N PHE A 164 -17.89 -11.81 10.32
CA PHE A 164 -19.06 -11.72 11.16
C PHE A 164 -18.98 -12.94 12.06
N ALA A 165 -18.78 -12.73 13.36
CA ALA A 165 -18.99 -13.79 14.33
C ALA A 165 -20.38 -14.38 13.99
N PRO A 166 -20.51 -15.70 13.84
CA PRO A 166 -21.80 -16.28 13.52
C PRO A 166 -22.76 -15.75 14.57
N ARG A 167 -23.78 -15.00 14.13
CA ARG A 167 -24.89 -14.61 15.01
C ARG A 167 -25.29 -15.90 15.71
N ALA A 168 -25.11 -15.96 17.02
CA ALA A 168 -25.59 -17.08 17.81
C ALA A 168 -27.11 -17.08 17.63
N LEU A 169 -27.58 -17.86 16.66
CA LEU A 169 -28.97 -18.24 16.54
C LEU A 169 -29.25 -19.01 17.82
N ARG A 170 -29.77 -18.31 18.83
CA ARG A 170 -30.47 -18.94 19.94
C ARG A 170 -31.58 -19.77 19.30
N LYS A 171 -31.34 -21.08 19.15
CA LYS A 171 -32.38 -22.06 18.92
C LYS A 171 -33.33 -21.94 20.11
N LEU A 172 -34.41 -21.19 19.94
CA LEU A 172 -35.61 -21.40 20.73
C LEU A 172 -36.06 -22.83 20.41
N GLN A 173 -35.86 -23.76 21.34
CA GLN A 173 -36.52 -25.05 21.28
C GLN A 173 -38.01 -24.78 21.41
N VAL A 174 -38.69 -24.71 20.25
CA VAL A 174 -40.14 -24.75 20.18
C VAL A 174 -40.55 -26.17 20.55
N ALA A 175 -41.26 -26.29 21.67
CA ALA A 175 -41.92 -27.52 22.04
C ALA A 175 -42.89 -27.92 20.91
N ARG A 176 -42.68 -29.13 20.38
CA ARG A 176 -43.59 -29.94 19.56
C ARG A 176 -44.42 -29.18 18.51
N GLY A 177 -43.91 -29.23 17.29
CA GLY A 177 -44.70 -29.54 16.10
C GLY A 177 -45.73 -28.49 15.71
N LEU A 178 -45.27 -27.42 15.04
CA LEU A 178 -46.00 -26.70 14.00
C LEU A 178 -45.02 -25.71 13.34
N MET A 179 -44.76 -25.87 12.03
CA MET A 179 -44.16 -24.83 11.20
C MET A 179 -45.29 -24.08 10.51
N VAL A 180 -45.37 -22.76 10.75
CA VAL A 180 -46.21 -21.86 9.96
C VAL A 180 -45.28 -20.94 9.18
N TYR A 181 -45.40 -20.98 7.86
CA TYR A 181 -44.78 -20.01 6.96
C TYR A 181 -45.81 -18.93 6.66
N GLU A 182 -45.57 -17.71 7.13
CA GLU A 182 -46.31 -16.55 6.65
C GLU A 182 -45.48 -15.90 5.54
N GLY A 183 -45.98 -16.04 4.30
CA GLY A 183 -45.43 -15.37 3.13
C GLY A 183 -46.00 -13.97 2.98
N LEU A 184 -45.10 -13.02 2.71
CA LEU A 184 -45.28 -11.74 1.99
C LEU A 184 -46.49 -10.84 2.35
N ARG A 185 -46.17 -9.64 2.85
CA ARG A 185 -46.23 -8.41 2.04
C ARG A 185 -45.15 -7.42 2.46
#